data_AF-A0A9E3RC37-F1
#
_entry.id   AF-A0A9E3RC37-F1
#
_cell.length_a   1.000
_cell.length_b   1.000
_cell.length_c   1.000
_cell.angle_alpha   90.00
_cell.angle_beta   90.00
_cell.angle_gamma   90.00
#
_symmetry.space_group_name_H-M   'P 1'
#
loop_
_entity.id
_entity.type
_entity.pdbx_description
1 polymer ?
#
loop_
_entity_poly.entity_id
_entity_poly.type
_entity_poly.pdbx_seq_one_letter_code
_entity_poly.pdbx_strand_id
1 'polypeptide(L)'
;MSRTPFRRWATAGATLAVIDALWATVLQLLYDRPVLAVWNGVASTAFGAGMLGAGMRGTAIGLAMHVTVAAWWSAVWVFVEGRTPALQRWTATLAGAYRTGAVCGPLIWVAMSCVVVPLMTGRPPAITDRWFIQLAGHALFVGPPIVVGARR
;
A
#
# COMPACT_ATOMS: atom_id res chain seq x y z
N MET A 1 23.56 -13.54 7.72
CA MET A 1 22.54 -14.60 7.80
C MET A 1 21.37 -14.22 6.91
N SER A 2 21.11 -14.95 5.83
CA SER A 2 19.98 -14.64 4.93
C SER A 2 18.65 -14.84 5.65
N ARG A 3 17.81 -13.81 5.73
CA ARG A 3 16.44 -13.95 6.27
C ARG A 3 15.62 -14.91 5.41
N THR A 4 14.78 -15.73 6.04
CA THR A 4 13.83 -16.61 5.31
C THR A 4 12.81 -15.76 4.53
N PRO A 5 12.28 -16.27 3.40
CA PRO A 5 11.26 -15.57 2.63
C PRO A 5 10.06 -15.13 3.48
N PHE A 6 9.63 -15.98 4.42
CA PHE A 6 8.57 -15.68 5.37
C PHE A 6 8.87 -14.45 6.23
N ARG A 7 10.06 -14.38 6.85
CA ARG A 7 10.44 -13.24 7.70
C ARG A 7 10.51 -11.94 6.90
N ARG A 8 11.02 -12.00 5.67
CA ARG A 8 11.10 -10.84 4.76
C ARG A 8 9.70 -10.33 4.40
N TRP A 9 8.80 -11.24 4.06
CA TRP A 9 7.39 -10.93 3.77
C TRP A 9 6.69 -10.32 4.98
N ALA A 10 6.82 -10.94 6.16
CA ALA A 10 6.17 -10.46 7.38
C ALA A 10 6.67 -9.07 7.80
N THR A 11 7.98 -8.82 7.74
CA THR A 11 8.55 -7.50 8.05
C THR A 11 8.08 -6.45 7.03
N ALA A 12 8.18 -6.73 5.72
CA ALA A 12 7.73 -5.81 4.68
C ALA A 12 6.23 -5.48 4.80
N GLY A 13 5.39 -6.51 5.00
CA GLY A 13 3.94 -6.36 5.13
C GLY A 13 3.55 -5.54 6.36
N ALA A 14 4.15 -5.83 7.52
CA ALA A 14 3.88 -5.08 8.75
C ALA A 14 4.35 -3.63 8.65
N THR A 15 5.56 -3.39 8.14
CA THR A 15 6.10 -2.03 7.99
C THR A 15 5.28 -1.22 6.98
N LEU A 16 4.90 -1.81 5.85
CA LEU A 16 4.00 -1.17 4.88
C LEU A 16 2.65 -0.84 5.53
N ALA A 17 2.00 -1.82 6.14
CA ALA A 17 0.65 -1.65 6.69
C ALA A 17 0.59 -0.48 7.68
N VAL A 18 1.60 -0.36 8.55
CA VAL A 18 1.69 0.74 9.53
C VAL A 18 1.98 2.07 8.84
N ILE A 19 3.02 2.16 8.01
CA ILE A 19 3.44 3.44 7.42
C ILE A 19 2.36 4.01 6.49
N ASP A 20 1.78 3.17 5.63
CA ASP A 20 0.73 3.60 4.71
C ASP A 20 -0.56 3.96 5.45
N ALA A 21 -0.89 3.25 6.54
CA ALA A 21 -2.03 3.62 7.37
C ALA A 21 -1.86 4.96 8.08
N LEU A 22 -0.65 5.24 8.57
CA LEU A 22 -0.31 6.54 9.14
C LEU A 22 -0.38 7.63 8.08
N TRP A 23 0.19 7.41 6.89
CA TRP A 23 0.11 8.35 5.77
C TRP A 23 -1.35 8.66 5.40
N ALA A 24 -2.18 7.64 5.21
CA ALA A 24 -3.60 7.81 4.89
C ALA A 24 -4.36 8.57 5.98
N THR A 25 -4.05 8.31 7.25
CA THR A 25 -4.64 8.98 8.41
C THR A 25 -4.21 10.44 8.49
N VAL A 26 -2.92 10.73 8.39
CA VAL A 26 -2.38 12.09 8.40
C VAL A 26 -2.96 12.89 7.25
N LEU A 27 -3.06 12.30 6.05
CA LEU A 27 -3.67 12.97 4.92
C LEU A 27 -5.13 13.34 5.18
N GLN A 28 -5.92 12.48 5.84
CA GLN A 28 -7.29 12.86 6.22
C GLN A 28 -7.33 14.09 7.12
N LEU A 29 -6.43 14.15 8.10
CA LEU A 29 -6.32 15.31 9.01
C LEU A 29 -5.91 16.58 8.26
N LEU A 30 -4.98 16.49 7.31
CA LEU A 30 -4.57 17.63 6.47
C LEU A 30 -5.68 18.17 5.55
N TYR A 31 -6.70 17.36 5.27
CA TYR A 31 -7.87 17.75 4.48
C TYR A 31 -9.10 18.07 5.36
N ASP A 32 -8.93 18.18 6.69
CA ASP A 32 -10.02 18.39 7.66
C ASP A 32 -11.16 17.37 7.54
N ARG A 33 -10.82 16.11 7.23
CA ARG A 33 -11.77 15.01 7.07
C ARG A 33 -11.72 14.05 8.26
N PRO A 34 -12.84 13.43 8.64
CA PRO A 34 -12.83 12.39 9.67
C PRO A 34 -11.88 11.24 9.31
N VAL A 35 -11.08 10.80 10.28
CA VAL A 35 -10.15 9.67 10.11
C VAL A 35 -10.90 8.39 9.77
N LEU A 36 -12.04 8.12 10.42
CA LEU A 36 -12.85 6.94 10.13
C LEU A 36 -13.33 6.89 8.67
N ALA A 37 -13.46 8.04 8.00
CA ALA A 37 -13.96 8.11 6.64
C ALA A 37 -13.01 7.43 5.63
N VAL A 38 -11.68 7.46 5.85
CA VAL A 38 -10.76 6.75 4.92
C VAL A 38 -10.94 5.24 5.04
N TRP A 39 -11.08 4.73 6.26
CA TRP A 39 -11.20 3.30 6.52
C TRP A 39 -12.55 2.74 6.09
N ASN A 40 -13.63 3.48 6.34
CA ASN A 40 -14.95 3.18 5.80
C ASN A 40 -14.94 3.21 4.26
N GLY A 41 -14.20 4.14 3.67
CA GLY A 41 -13.95 4.19 2.22
C GLY A 41 -13.28 2.92 1.70
N VAL A 42 -12.21 2.45 2.37
CA VAL A 42 -11.54 1.19 2.03
C VAL A 42 -12.51 0.01 2.11
N ALA A 43 -13.28 -0.10 3.21
CA ALA A 43 -14.29 -1.16 3.35
C ALA A 43 -15.35 -1.10 2.23
N SER A 44 -15.75 0.09 1.81
CA SER A 44 -16.75 0.26 0.74
C SER A 44 -16.31 -0.26 -0.62
N THR A 45 -15.01 -0.47 -0.84
CA THR A 45 -14.50 -0.99 -2.11
C THR A 45 -14.97 -2.41 -2.38
N ALA A 46 -14.95 -3.29 -1.37
CA ALA A 46 -15.37 -4.70 -1.51
C ALA A 46 -16.81 -4.96 -1.04
N PHE A 47 -17.31 -4.16 -0.11
CA PHE A 47 -18.62 -4.38 0.53
C PHE A 47 -19.70 -3.36 0.13
N GLY A 48 -19.38 -2.46 -0.80
CA GLY A 48 -20.31 -1.48 -1.34
C GLY A 48 -20.52 -0.23 -0.48
N ALA A 49 -21.32 0.70 -1.02
CA ALA A 49 -21.48 2.06 -0.48
C ALA A 49 -22.05 2.12 0.95
N GLY A 50 -22.74 1.07 1.41
CA GLY A 50 -23.25 0.97 2.79
C GLY A 50 -22.16 1.07 3.86
N MET A 51 -20.90 0.74 3.52
CA MET A 51 -19.78 0.86 4.46
C MET A 51 -19.34 2.30 4.73
N LEU A 52 -19.69 3.27 3.88
CA LEU A 52 -19.26 4.67 4.04
C LEU A 52 -19.75 5.27 5.37
N GLY A 53 -20.95 4.87 5.80
CA GLY A 53 -21.56 5.27 7.07
C GLY A 53 -21.43 4.26 8.21
N ALA A 54 -20.69 3.16 8.03
CA ALA A 54 -20.67 2.03 8.98
C ALA A 54 -19.86 2.29 10.27
N GLY A 55 -19.37 3.51 10.48
CA GLY A 55 -18.64 3.92 11.69
C GLY A 55 -17.48 2.99 12.03
N MET A 56 -17.40 2.55 13.29
CA MET A 56 -16.30 1.71 13.76
C MET A 56 -16.25 0.33 13.08
N ARG A 57 -17.40 -0.24 12.70
CA ARG A 57 -17.45 -1.53 12.00
C ARG A 57 -16.81 -1.43 10.63
N GLY A 58 -17.16 -0.38 9.87
CA GLY A 58 -16.53 -0.09 8.58
C GLY A 58 -15.02 0.12 8.74
N THR A 59 -14.61 0.81 9.80
CA THR A 59 -13.20 1.09 10.07
C THR A 59 -12.40 -0.17 10.36
N ALA A 60 -12.92 -1.08 11.20
CA ALA A 60 -12.26 -2.35 11.50
C ALA A 60 -12.09 -3.22 10.25
N ILE A 61 -13.14 -3.32 9.42
CA ILE A 61 -13.09 -4.05 8.14
C ILE A 61 -12.08 -3.40 7.19
N GLY A 62 -12.10 -2.07 7.07
CA GLY A 62 -11.19 -1.32 6.22
C GLY A 62 -9.73 -1.52 6.62
N LEU A 63 -9.42 -1.49 7.91
CA LEU A 63 -8.08 -1.79 8.43
C LEU A 63 -7.66 -3.23 8.16
N ALA A 64 -8.55 -4.21 8.34
CA ALA A 64 -8.25 -5.61 8.02
C ALA A 64 -7.95 -5.82 6.53
N MET A 65 -8.75 -5.18 5.66
CA MET A 65 -8.50 -5.17 4.22
C MET A 65 -7.16 -4.50 3.88
N HIS A 66 -6.86 -3.37 4.52
CA HIS A 66 -5.59 -2.65 4.33
C HIS A 66 -4.39 -3.53 4.66
N VAL A 67 -4.40 -4.23 5.80
CA VAL A 67 -3.34 -5.17 6.18
C VAL A 67 -3.22 -6.31 5.16
N THR A 68 -4.33 -6.80 4.64
CA THR A 68 -4.34 -7.88 3.63
C THR A 68 -3.72 -7.41 2.31
N VAL A 69 -4.08 -6.21 1.85
CA VAL A 69 -3.49 -5.60 0.64
C VAL A 69 -1.99 -5.36 0.83
N ALA A 70 -1.58 -4.86 2.01
CA ALA A 70 -0.18 -4.65 2.33
C ALA A 70 0.62 -5.97 2.34
N ALA A 71 0.06 -7.02 2.93
CA ALA A 71 0.64 -8.36 2.92
C ALA A 71 0.74 -8.92 1.50
N TRP A 72 -0.28 -8.71 0.66
CA TRP A 72 -0.30 -9.15 -0.74
C TRP A 72 0.81 -8.50 -1.57
N TRP A 73 0.91 -7.17 -1.57
CA TRP A 73 1.94 -6.46 -2.33
C TRP A 73 3.36 -6.77 -1.83
N SER A 74 3.51 -7.01 -0.53
CA SER A 74 4.78 -7.48 0.03
C SER A 74 5.14 -8.89 -0.44
N ALA A 75 4.15 -9.79 -0.59
CA ALA A 75 4.37 -11.13 -1.13
C ALA A 75 4.77 -11.07 -2.61
N VAL A 76 4.09 -10.24 -3.41
CA VAL A 76 4.43 -9.98 -4.81
C VAL A 76 5.88 -9.50 -4.92
N TRP A 77 6.28 -8.52 -4.11
CA TRP A 77 7.66 -8.02 -4.10
C TRP A 77 8.69 -9.11 -3.78
N VAL A 78 8.51 -9.83 -2.67
CA VAL A 78 9.44 -10.90 -2.25
C VAL A 78 9.54 -12.00 -3.31
N PHE A 79 8.42 -12.34 -3.96
CA PHE A 79 8.37 -13.32 -5.03
C PHE A 79 9.15 -12.87 -6.28
N VAL A 80 8.91 -11.64 -6.73
CA VAL A 80 9.50 -11.06 -7.94
C VAL A 80 10.99 -10.81 -7.76
N GLU A 81 11.40 -10.20 -6.65
CA GLU A 81 12.82 -10.01 -6.31
C GLU A 81 13.53 -11.36 -6.11
N GLY A 82 12.86 -12.35 -5.52
CA GLY A 82 13.39 -13.71 -5.37
C GLY A 82 13.76 -14.39 -6.70
N ARG A 83 13.08 -14.02 -7.79
CA ARG A 83 13.26 -14.59 -9.13
C ARG A 83 14.07 -13.72 -10.08
N THR A 84 14.41 -12.49 -9.70
CA THR A 84 15.02 -11.52 -10.60
C THR A 84 16.40 -11.09 -10.10
N PRO A 85 17.50 -11.63 -10.64
CA PRO A 85 18.86 -11.28 -10.22
C PRO A 85 19.18 -9.78 -10.35
N ALA A 86 18.60 -9.09 -11.33
CA ALA A 86 18.78 -7.65 -11.50
C ALA A 86 18.20 -6.87 -10.31
N LEU A 87 16.99 -7.19 -9.86
CA LEU A 87 16.38 -6.54 -8.68
C LEU A 87 17.20 -6.78 -7.42
N GLN A 88 17.71 -8.00 -7.23
CA GLN A 88 18.58 -8.32 -6.09
C GLN A 88 19.85 -7.47 -6.08
N ARG A 89 20.43 -7.17 -7.26
CA ARG A 89 21.58 -6.26 -7.37
C ARG A 89 21.20 -4.82 -7.09
N TRP A 90 20.07 -4.36 -7.62
CA TRP A 90 19.60 -2.98 -7.43
C TRP A 90 19.23 -2.70 -5.96
N THR A 91 18.74 -3.69 -5.22
CA THR A 91 18.28 -3.54 -3.83
C THR A 91 19.35 -3.92 -2.79
N ALA A 92 20.54 -4.32 -3.26
CA ALA A 92 21.66 -4.71 -2.41
C ALA A 92 22.08 -3.58 -1.46
N THR A 93 22.05 -2.33 -1.92
CA THR A 93 22.32 -1.15 -1.09
C THR A 93 21.04 -0.52 -0.56
N LEU A 94 21.13 0.20 0.55
CA LEU A 94 19.97 0.90 1.10
C LEU A 94 19.45 1.99 0.14
N ALA A 95 20.35 2.76 -0.47
CA ALA A 95 20.00 3.76 -1.48
C ALA A 95 19.30 3.14 -2.69
N GLY A 96 19.81 2.00 -3.17
CA GLY A 96 19.20 1.26 -4.27
C GLY A 96 17.81 0.70 -3.92
N ALA A 97 17.62 0.23 -2.69
CA ALA A 97 16.32 -0.18 -2.17
C ALA A 97 15.32 0.99 -2.12
N TYR A 98 15.72 2.17 -1.62
CA TYR A 98 14.87 3.36 -1.63
C TYR A 98 14.50 3.80 -3.05
N ARG A 99 15.46 3.86 -3.97
CA ARG A 99 15.21 4.21 -5.39
C ARG A 99 14.24 3.23 -6.05
N THR A 100 14.45 1.94 -5.82
CA THR A 100 13.56 0.90 -6.37
C THR A 100 12.16 1.02 -5.77
N GLY A 101 12.07 1.23 -4.45
CA GLY A 101 10.81 1.48 -3.76
C GLY A 101 10.09 2.72 -4.31
N ALA A 102 10.80 3.81 -4.55
CA ALA A 102 10.23 5.05 -5.10
C ALA A 102 9.60 4.87 -6.49
N VAL A 103 10.03 3.87 -7.26
CA VAL A 103 9.42 3.49 -8.54
C VAL A 103 8.28 2.49 -8.33
N CYS A 104 8.49 1.47 -7.49
CA CYS A 104 7.47 0.45 -7.25
C CYS A 104 6.21 0.99 -6.57
N GLY A 105 6.33 1.96 -5.67
CA GLY A 105 5.20 2.58 -4.99
C GLY A 105 4.16 3.18 -5.95
N PRO A 106 4.54 4.10 -6.85
CA PRO A 106 3.67 4.65 -7.88
C PRO A 106 3.04 3.57 -8.78
N LEU A 107 3.79 2.52 -9.14
CA LEU A 107 3.25 1.40 -9.92
C LEU A 107 2.15 0.66 -9.14
N ILE A 108 2.33 0.45 -7.83
CA ILE A 108 1.31 -0.12 -6.95
C ILE A 108 0.08 0.81 -6.89
N TRP A 109 0.27 2.12 -6.73
CA TRP A 109 -0.84 3.08 -6.73
C TRP A 109 -1.63 3.04 -8.03
N VAL A 110 -0.96 3.01 -9.18
CA VAL A 110 -1.62 2.91 -10.49
C VAL A 110 -2.36 1.58 -10.61
N ALA A 111 -1.76 0.46 -10.21
CA ALA A 111 -2.43 -0.84 -10.22
C ALA A 111 -3.66 -0.86 -9.32
N MET A 112 -3.57 -0.32 -8.10
CA MET A 112 -4.68 -0.25 -7.17
C MET A 112 -5.79 0.67 -7.67
N SER A 113 -5.44 1.88 -8.09
CA SER A 113 -6.41 2.92 -8.46
C SER A 113 -7.03 2.69 -9.84
N CYS A 114 -6.30 2.17 -10.81
CA CYS A 114 -6.79 2.00 -12.19
C CYS A 114 -7.28 0.59 -12.50
N VAL A 115 -6.93 -0.43 -11.70
CA VAL A 115 -7.32 -1.82 -11.96
C VAL A 115 -8.12 -2.37 -10.79
N VAL A 116 -7.51 -2.50 -9.60
CA VAL A 116 -8.14 -3.23 -8.49
C VAL A 116 -9.43 -2.54 -8.01
N VAL A 117 -9.36 -1.25 -7.65
CA VAL A 117 -10.52 -0.51 -7.15
C VAL A 117 -11.62 -0.39 -8.21
N PRO A 118 -11.35 -0.07 -9.49
CA PRO A 118 -12.38 -0.05 -10.52
C PRO A 118 -13.05 -1.40 -10.74
N LEU A 119 -12.30 -2.51 -10.73
CA LEU A 119 -12.88 -3.85 -10.85
C LEU A 119 -13.78 -4.19 -9.67
N MET A 120 -13.45 -3.74 -8.45
CA MET A 120 -14.26 -4.01 -7.26
C MET A 120 -15.48 -3.09 -7.13
N THR A 121 -15.39 -1.86 -7.61
CA THR A 121 -16.45 -0.84 -7.44
C THR A 121 -17.32 -0.63 -8.66
N GLY A 122 -16.90 -1.11 -9.84
CA GLY A 122 -17.55 -0.83 -11.12
C GLY A 122 -17.46 0.65 -11.55
N ARG A 123 -16.57 1.44 -10.93
CA ARG A 123 -16.43 2.89 -11.17
C ARG A 123 -15.04 3.23 -11.67
N PRO A 124 -14.90 4.14 -12.65
CA PRO A 124 -13.59 4.59 -13.10
C PRO A 124 -12.84 5.35 -11.99
N PRO A 125 -11.50 5.41 -12.03
CA PRO A 125 -10.72 6.19 -11.08
C PRO A 125 -11.04 7.68 -11.19
N ALA A 126 -11.20 8.33 -10.03
CA ALA A 126 -11.31 9.77 -9.94
C ALA A 126 -9.90 10.41 -9.93
N ILE A 127 -9.43 10.84 -11.10
CA ILE A 127 -8.13 11.51 -11.24
C ILE A 127 -8.28 12.97 -10.81
N THR A 128 -7.85 13.26 -9.59
CA THR A 128 -7.91 14.57 -8.93
C THR A 128 -6.54 14.92 -8.35
N ASP A 129 -6.35 16.13 -7.80
CA ASP A 129 -5.10 16.50 -7.12
C ASP A 129 -4.73 15.51 -6.01
N ARG A 130 -5.73 15.00 -5.28
CA ARG A 130 -5.53 13.96 -4.27
C ARG A 130 -4.98 12.66 -4.86
N TRP A 131 -5.34 12.32 -6.10
CA TRP A 131 -4.80 11.15 -6.78
C TRP A 131 -3.29 11.30 -7.03
N PHE A 132 -2.84 12.49 -7.44
CA PHE A 132 -1.42 12.78 -7.65
C PHE A 132 -0.65 12.89 -6.32
N ILE A 133 -1.26 13.45 -5.28
CA ILE A 133 -0.68 13.47 -3.93
C ILE A 133 -0.51 12.04 -3.41
N GLN A 134 -1.48 11.15 -3.65
CA GLN A 134 -1.35 9.74 -3.31
C GLN A 134 -0.27 9.05 -4.15
N LEU A 135 -0.18 9.31 -5.46
CA LEU A 135 0.89 8.80 -6.31
C LEU A 135 2.27 9.16 -5.74
N ALA A 136 2.49 10.43 -5.39
CA ALA A 136 3.72 10.90 -4.77
C ALA A 136 3.93 10.29 -3.37
N GLY A 137 2.88 10.21 -2.57
CA GLY A 137 2.90 9.56 -1.26
C GLY A 137 3.33 8.10 -1.35
N HIS A 138 2.88 7.37 -2.38
CA HIS A 138 3.25 5.96 -2.57
C HIS A 138 4.74 5.78 -2.91
N ALA A 139 5.35 6.76 -3.60
CA ALA A 139 6.80 6.77 -3.83
C ALA A 139 7.61 6.85 -2.53
N LEU A 140 7.05 7.42 -1.46
CA LEU A 140 7.77 7.65 -0.20
C LEU A 140 7.34 6.66 0.89
N PHE A 141 6.04 6.40 1.02
CA PHE A 141 5.41 5.76 2.17
C PHE A 141 4.82 4.38 1.86
N VAL A 142 4.89 3.91 0.60
CA VAL A 142 4.41 2.57 0.23
C VAL A 142 5.53 1.71 -0.32
N GLY A 143 6.14 2.14 -1.43
CA GLY A 143 7.18 1.35 -2.09
C GLY A 143 8.43 1.14 -1.23
N PRO A 144 9.06 2.20 -0.67
CA PRO A 144 10.26 2.03 0.15
C PRO A 144 10.08 1.16 1.39
N PRO A 145 8.99 1.29 2.19
CA PRO A 145 8.68 0.36 3.28
C PRO A 145 8.68 -1.11 2.87
N ILE A 146 8.08 -1.45 1.73
CA ILE A 146 8.08 -2.83 1.19
C ILE A 146 9.51 -3.27 0.90
N VAL A 147 10.20 -2.49 0.06
CA VAL A 147 11.50 -2.90 -0.48
C VAL A 147 12.55 -2.99 0.64
N VAL A 148 12.59 -1.99 1.53
CA VAL A 148 13.52 -1.94 2.66
C VAL A 148 13.17 -3.02 3.70
N GLY A 149 11.89 -3.20 4.03
CA GLY A 149 11.44 -4.22 4.96
C GLY A 149 11.73 -5.65 4.49
N ALA A 150 11.73 -5.86 3.17
CA ALA A 150 12.02 -7.14 2.54
C ALA A 150 13.52 -7.41 2.30
N ARG A 151 14.44 -6.49 2.62
CA ARG A 151 15.88 -6.68 2.33
C ARG A 151 16.45 -7.92 3.02
N ARG A 152 17.43 -8.52 2.36
CA ARG A 152 18.09 -9.79 2.74
C ARG A 152 19.04 -9.62 3.92
#